data_AF-A0A1L8MZF7-F1
#
_entry.id   AF-A0A1L8MZF7-F1
#
_cell.length_a   1.000
_cell.length_b   1.000
_cell.length_c   1.000
_cell.angle_alpha   90.00
_cell.angle_beta   90.00
_cell.angle_gamma   90.00
#
_symmetry.space_group_name_H-M   'P 1'
#
loop_
_entity.id
_entity.type
_entity.pdbx_description
1 polymer ?
#
loop_
_entity_poly.entity_id
_entity_poly.type
_entity_poly.pdbx_seq_one_letter_code
_entity_poly.pdbx_strand_id
1 'polypeptide(L)'
;MKFYTAHSKIYFYIIAISIFLFFTQFTLFASTYNSSTTGVTATFTPSSSEESANLITDAYVATHFQFANFFTLDGKVSINTDNILENSFYNNTAAYFTIDEISGTYSFDTAIFEGQLTAFVGSFESPGTDIFGKKYLGIQNIIPPILYPETALESIPIYSIEGIGLAFGAKFSSPIATGLYVYYNDVVESTDSDETEKYVNIDTRIAKVSDNFFIDFCLGTSFPFETEVVDNELYISTHLDLHAMTTMVIGGNPYTNMFIQAGLSDFQVQPTIDDDYISLDDIFIFLEPRFATKSLHYSFSLFCIPEDKTETLEYIDNSVGTALSITSNPMLLFNSEGTIGGTISASVPNPAIEDYSVENIDFQMTPYLDLKIQNNNLHTSLHTSLHIYPLRYNDIGTMFLYTMGYKIQI
;
A
#
# COMPACT_ATOMS: atom_id res chain seq x y z
N MET A 1 -5.09 -14.38 -47.62
CA MET A 1 -6.39 -13.82 -47.18
C MET A 1 -6.08 -12.69 -46.20
N LYS A 2 -5.53 -11.57 -46.69
CA LYS A 2 -6.15 -10.23 -46.76
C LYS A 2 -7.33 -9.93 -45.81
N PHE A 3 -7.13 -8.83 -45.08
CA PHE A 3 -8.05 -7.92 -44.38
C PHE A 3 -8.17 -8.12 -42.87
N TYR A 4 -7.37 -7.39 -42.07
CA TYR A 4 -7.80 -6.80 -40.77
C TYR A 4 -6.82 -5.75 -40.18
N THR A 5 -5.72 -5.39 -40.86
CA THR A 5 -4.71 -4.46 -40.30
C THR A 5 -4.92 -2.97 -40.60
N ALA A 6 -5.83 -2.60 -41.49
CA ALA A 6 -6.11 -1.19 -41.80
C ALA A 6 -7.17 -0.57 -40.88
N HIS A 7 -8.11 -1.37 -40.35
CA HIS A 7 -9.16 -0.88 -39.48
C HIS A 7 -8.68 -0.58 -38.06
N SER A 8 -7.77 -1.37 -37.47
CA SER A 8 -7.29 -1.12 -36.10
C SER A 8 -6.50 0.19 -35.97
N LYS A 9 -5.72 0.57 -37.00
CA LYS A 9 -5.02 1.86 -37.04
C LYS A 9 -5.99 3.03 -37.14
N ILE A 10 -7.06 2.91 -37.93
CA ILE A 10 -8.09 3.94 -38.05
C ILE A 10 -8.85 4.10 -36.72
N TYR A 11 -9.18 3.02 -36.01
CA TYR A 11 -9.77 3.11 -34.67
C TYR A 11 -8.80 3.75 -33.67
N PHE A 12 -7.51 3.41 -33.70
CA PHE A 12 -6.50 4.05 -32.85
C PHE A 12 -6.39 5.55 -33.12
N TYR A 13 -6.35 5.98 -34.39
CA TYR A 13 -6.33 7.41 -34.73
C TYR A 13 -7.64 8.12 -34.39
N ILE A 14 -8.80 7.47 -34.56
CA ILE A 14 -10.10 8.03 -34.16
C ILE A 14 -10.18 8.17 -32.64
N ILE A 15 -9.71 7.17 -31.88
CA ILE A 15 -9.65 7.22 -30.42
C ILE A 15 -8.66 8.30 -29.98
N ALA A 16 -7.46 8.34 -30.55
CA ALA A 16 -6.46 9.36 -30.23
C ALA A 16 -6.92 10.78 -30.60
N ILE A 17 -7.60 10.96 -31.73
CA ILE A 17 -8.20 12.25 -32.14
C ILE A 17 -9.39 12.60 -31.26
N SER A 18 -10.20 11.63 -30.83
CA SER A 18 -11.34 11.87 -29.93
C SER A 18 -10.85 12.23 -28.53
N ILE A 19 -9.81 11.56 -28.04
CA ILE A 19 -9.10 11.90 -26.80
C ILE A 19 -8.47 13.30 -26.93
N PHE A 20 -7.76 13.58 -28.02
CA PHE A 20 -7.17 14.90 -28.26
C PHE A 20 -8.23 16.00 -28.36
N LEU A 21 -9.33 15.77 -29.09
CA LEU A 21 -10.43 16.73 -29.20
C LEU A 21 -11.14 16.92 -27.85
N PHE A 22 -11.34 15.84 -27.08
CA PHE A 22 -11.83 15.89 -25.70
C PHE A 22 -10.91 16.77 -24.85
N PHE A 23 -9.59 16.51 -24.82
CA PHE A 23 -8.63 17.32 -24.07
C PHE A 23 -8.49 18.78 -24.55
N THR A 24 -8.64 19.06 -25.85
CA THR A 24 -8.62 20.46 -26.36
C THR A 24 -9.86 21.26 -25.99
N GLN A 25 -10.97 20.61 -25.60
CA GLN A 25 -12.13 21.31 -25.05
C GLN A 25 -12.00 21.60 -23.54
N PHE A 26 -11.11 20.91 -22.82
CA PHE A 26 -10.84 21.14 -21.38
C PHE A 26 -9.95 22.37 -21.12
N THR A 27 -9.07 22.72 -22.07
CA THR A 27 -8.04 23.75 -21.87
C THR A 27 -8.55 25.19 -21.90
N LEU A 28 -9.84 25.43 -22.18
CA LEU A 28 -10.34 26.80 -22.33
C LEU A 28 -10.85 27.45 -21.03
N PHE A 29 -11.16 26.71 -19.94
CA PHE A 29 -11.75 27.34 -18.73
C PHE A 29 -11.50 26.64 -17.36
N ALA A 30 -10.54 25.72 -17.22
CA ALA A 30 -10.37 24.98 -15.96
C ALA A 30 -9.31 25.60 -15.03
N SER A 31 -9.67 25.88 -13.78
CA SER A 31 -8.68 26.01 -12.70
C SER A 31 -7.91 24.69 -12.62
N THR A 32 -6.59 24.74 -12.79
CA THR A 32 -5.73 23.57 -12.63
C THR A 32 -5.12 23.63 -11.24
N TYR A 33 -5.30 22.58 -10.46
CA TYR A 33 -4.60 22.39 -9.20
C TYR A 33 -3.59 21.25 -9.37
N ASN A 34 -2.39 21.44 -8.82
CA ASN A 34 -1.39 20.40 -8.74
C ASN A 34 -0.94 20.27 -7.29
N SER A 35 -0.80 19.04 -6.83
CA SER A 35 0.03 18.74 -5.67
C SER A 35 1.00 17.64 -6.03
N SER A 36 2.25 17.80 -5.62
CA SER A 36 3.29 16.83 -5.89
C SER A 36 4.05 16.52 -4.61
N THR A 37 4.29 15.24 -4.38
CA THR A 37 5.02 14.73 -3.23
C THR A 37 6.20 13.90 -3.72
N THR A 38 7.36 14.12 -3.14
CA THR A 38 8.57 13.36 -3.43
C THR A 38 9.18 12.93 -2.11
N GLY A 39 9.76 11.74 -2.06
CA GLY A 39 10.50 11.29 -0.90
C GLY A 39 11.72 10.48 -1.28
N VAL A 40 12.67 10.43 -0.36
CA VAL A 40 13.87 9.58 -0.43
C VAL A 40 14.11 9.01 0.96
N THR A 41 14.35 7.70 1.04
CA THR A 41 14.77 7.00 2.24
C THR A 41 16.13 6.36 1.99
N ALA A 42 16.98 6.37 3.00
CA ALA A 42 18.27 5.69 2.98
C ALA A 42 18.39 4.82 4.23
N THR A 43 18.67 3.54 4.01
CA THR A 43 18.76 2.52 5.06
C THR A 43 20.17 1.95 5.08
N PHE A 44 20.85 2.12 6.20
CA PHE A 44 22.21 1.64 6.43
C PHE A 44 22.21 0.47 7.41
N THR A 45 22.72 -0.66 6.94
CA THR A 45 22.97 -1.86 7.73
C THR A 45 24.48 -2.05 7.88
N PRO A 46 25.04 -2.04 9.09
CA PRO A 46 26.46 -2.27 9.31
C PRO A 46 26.83 -3.72 8.98
N SER A 47 28.10 -3.93 8.62
CA SER A 47 28.63 -5.26 8.33
C SER A 47 28.59 -6.15 9.57
N SER A 48 28.18 -7.39 9.41
CA SER A 48 28.26 -8.45 10.42
C SER A 48 29.38 -9.45 10.13
N SER A 49 29.52 -10.49 10.95
CA SER A 49 30.45 -11.59 10.68
C SER A 49 30.07 -12.41 9.45
N GLU A 50 28.81 -12.34 9.02
CA GLU A 50 28.24 -13.13 7.93
C GLU A 50 27.85 -12.27 6.72
N GLU A 51 27.59 -10.97 6.90
CA GLU A 51 27.11 -10.08 5.85
C GLU A 51 27.95 -8.80 5.72
N SER A 52 28.17 -8.33 4.50
CA SER A 52 28.80 -7.03 4.24
C SER A 52 27.86 -5.88 4.60
N ALA A 53 28.45 -4.72 4.91
CA ALA A 53 27.66 -3.51 5.14
C ALA A 53 26.81 -3.20 3.90
N ASN A 54 25.58 -2.74 4.13
CA ASN A 54 24.62 -2.40 3.10
C ASN A 54 24.17 -0.95 3.23
N LEU A 55 24.03 -0.28 2.09
CA LEU A 55 23.35 1.01 1.98
C LEU A 55 22.38 0.94 0.80
N ILE A 56 21.10 0.89 1.10
CA ILE A 56 20.01 0.94 0.12
C ILE A 56 19.38 2.32 0.15
N THR A 57 19.00 2.81 -1.02
CA THR A 57 18.22 4.04 -1.14
C THR A 57 16.96 3.79 -1.94
N ASP A 58 15.89 4.39 -1.45
CA ASP A 58 14.58 4.34 -2.04
C ASP A 58 14.09 5.74 -2.32
N ALA A 59 13.41 5.93 -3.44
CA ALA A 59 12.82 7.20 -3.80
C ALA A 59 11.43 7.00 -4.40
N TYR A 60 10.55 7.97 -4.17
CA TYR A 60 9.24 7.98 -4.80
C TYR A 60 8.84 9.37 -5.24
N VAL A 61 7.96 9.43 -6.23
CA VAL A 61 7.30 10.64 -6.69
C VAL A 61 5.82 10.33 -6.88
N ALA A 62 4.95 11.11 -6.24
CA ALA A 62 3.52 11.10 -6.48
C ALA A 62 3.05 12.48 -6.92
N THR A 63 2.17 12.53 -7.91
CA THR A 63 1.62 13.76 -8.46
C THR A 63 0.13 13.63 -8.63
N HIS A 64 -0.59 14.69 -8.28
CA HIS A 64 -2.03 14.84 -8.43
C HIS A 64 -2.29 16.08 -9.26
N PHE A 65 -2.95 15.90 -10.41
CA PHE A 65 -3.40 17.00 -11.26
C PHE A 65 -4.93 17.00 -11.28
N GLN A 66 -5.52 18.10 -10.85
CA GLN A 66 -6.94 18.31 -10.90
C GLN A 66 -7.26 19.37 -11.95
N PHE A 67 -8.06 18.99 -12.95
CA PHE A 67 -8.52 19.86 -14.03
C PHE A 67 -9.99 20.19 -13.77
N ALA A 68 -10.24 21.42 -13.31
CA ALA A 68 -11.53 21.82 -12.76
C ALA A 68 -12.00 20.85 -11.66
N ASN A 69 -13.29 20.79 -11.36
CA ASN A 69 -13.81 19.97 -10.26
C ASN A 69 -14.25 18.55 -10.69
N PHE A 70 -13.93 18.12 -11.92
CA PHE A 70 -14.53 16.93 -12.51
C PHE A 70 -13.56 15.97 -13.18
N PHE A 71 -12.27 16.30 -13.30
CA PHE A 71 -11.28 15.37 -13.82
C PHE A 71 -9.99 15.45 -13.02
N THR A 72 -9.47 14.30 -12.59
CA THR A 72 -8.16 14.18 -11.93
C THR A 72 -7.27 13.19 -12.67
N LEU A 73 -5.98 13.44 -12.62
CA LEU A 73 -4.94 12.56 -13.10
C LEU A 73 -3.91 12.38 -11.98
N ASP A 74 -3.69 11.14 -11.61
CA ASP A 74 -2.81 10.73 -10.54
C ASP A 74 -1.68 9.88 -11.11
N GLY A 75 -0.47 10.07 -10.60
CA GLY A 75 0.71 9.33 -11.03
C GLY A 75 1.69 9.15 -9.89
N LYS A 76 2.06 7.91 -9.61
CA LYS A 76 2.96 7.49 -8.53
C LYS A 76 3.98 6.49 -9.07
N VAL A 77 5.25 6.75 -8.80
CA VAL A 77 6.38 5.91 -9.21
C VAL A 77 7.39 5.81 -8.09
N SER A 78 8.07 4.67 -8.02
CA SER A 78 9.10 4.40 -7.03
C SER A 78 10.39 3.85 -7.68
N ILE A 79 11.50 4.03 -6.98
CA ILE A 79 12.83 3.57 -7.36
C ILE A 79 13.49 2.96 -6.12
N ASN A 80 14.00 1.74 -6.24
CA ASN A 80 14.80 1.05 -5.22
C ASN A 80 16.19 0.75 -5.79
N THR A 81 17.25 0.97 -5.01
CA THR A 81 18.64 0.69 -5.45
C THR A 81 19.18 -0.60 -4.85
N ASP A 82 20.04 -1.30 -5.59
CA ASP A 82 20.92 -2.31 -5.00
C ASP A 82 21.89 -1.70 -3.95
N ASN A 83 22.64 -2.55 -3.25
CA ASN A 83 23.65 -2.13 -2.27
C ASN A 83 24.69 -1.16 -2.89
N ILE A 84 24.66 0.11 -2.45
CA ILE A 84 25.57 1.15 -2.93
C ILE A 84 27.03 0.89 -2.48
N LEU A 85 27.22 0.23 -1.33
CA LEU A 85 28.55 0.00 -0.77
C LEU A 85 29.33 -1.08 -1.52
N GLU A 86 28.65 -2.05 -2.12
CA GLU A 86 29.28 -3.12 -2.91
C GLU A 86 30.01 -2.59 -4.14
N ASN A 87 29.41 -1.62 -4.82
CA ASN A 87 29.96 -1.06 -6.05
C ASN A 87 30.85 0.16 -5.81
N SER A 88 31.02 0.64 -4.57
CA SER A 88 31.59 1.95 -4.20
C SER A 88 30.72 3.14 -4.63
N PHE A 89 30.68 4.18 -3.78
CA PHE A 89 29.91 5.42 -3.98
C PHE A 89 30.15 6.15 -5.32
N TYR A 90 31.22 5.82 -6.03
CA TYR A 90 31.63 6.50 -7.25
C TYR A 90 31.28 5.75 -8.54
N ASN A 91 30.76 4.52 -8.42
CA ASN A 91 30.36 3.73 -9.58
C ASN A 91 28.84 3.65 -9.70
N ASN A 92 28.37 3.14 -10.85
CA ASN A 92 26.95 2.93 -11.07
C ASN A 92 26.45 1.77 -10.20
N THR A 93 25.34 2.00 -9.50
CA THR A 93 24.57 0.98 -8.79
C THR A 93 23.29 0.71 -9.58
N ALA A 94 22.87 -0.56 -9.68
CA ALA A 94 21.60 -0.87 -10.34
C ALA A 94 20.42 -0.35 -9.50
N ALA A 95 19.32 -0.05 -10.18
CA ALA A 95 18.09 0.41 -9.54
C ALA A 95 16.88 -0.13 -10.30
N TYR A 96 15.85 -0.51 -9.55
CA TYR A 96 14.59 -1.00 -10.06
C TYR A 96 13.59 0.15 -10.07
N PHE A 97 12.88 0.31 -11.18
CA PHE A 97 11.87 1.34 -11.35
C PHE A 97 10.49 0.68 -11.39
N THR A 98 9.58 1.16 -10.56
CA THR A 98 8.23 0.63 -10.44
C THR A 98 7.20 1.72 -10.73
N ILE A 99 6.19 1.38 -11.52
CA ILE A 99 5.00 2.22 -11.72
C ILE A 99 3.99 1.79 -10.66
N ASP A 100 3.89 2.56 -9.58
CA ASP A 100 3.01 2.22 -8.48
C ASP A 100 1.54 2.49 -8.85
N GLU A 101 1.25 3.64 -9.46
CA GLU A 101 -0.10 4.00 -9.93
C GLU A 101 -0.03 5.00 -11.08
N ILE A 102 -0.85 4.81 -12.11
CA ILE A 102 -1.28 5.87 -13.04
C ILE A 102 -2.79 5.76 -13.14
N SER A 103 -3.52 6.81 -12.76
CA SER A 103 -4.98 6.79 -12.84
C SER A 103 -5.57 8.10 -13.36
N GLY A 104 -6.72 7.98 -14.04
CA GLY A 104 -7.49 9.09 -14.57
C GLY A 104 -8.93 8.97 -14.11
N THR A 105 -9.41 9.92 -13.33
CA THR A 105 -10.73 9.90 -12.70
C THR A 105 -11.63 10.99 -13.27
N TYR A 106 -12.83 10.61 -13.71
CA TYR A 106 -13.91 11.52 -14.06
C TYR A 106 -14.96 11.54 -12.95
N SER A 107 -15.21 12.71 -12.37
CA SER A 107 -16.17 12.93 -11.29
C SER A 107 -17.45 13.58 -11.84
N PHE A 108 -18.60 13.14 -11.33
CA PHE A 108 -19.90 13.67 -11.72
C PHE A 108 -20.89 13.60 -10.56
N ASP A 109 -21.88 14.48 -10.58
CA ASP A 109 -22.91 14.53 -9.55
C ASP A 109 -24.27 14.12 -10.11
N THR A 110 -25.01 13.36 -9.32
CA THR A 110 -26.42 13.04 -9.59
C THR A 110 -27.30 13.55 -8.44
N ALA A 111 -28.62 13.44 -8.59
CA ALA A 111 -29.54 13.78 -7.50
C ALA A 111 -29.42 12.86 -6.26
N ILE A 112 -28.75 11.71 -6.37
CA ILE A 112 -28.74 10.64 -5.36
C ILE A 112 -27.34 10.37 -4.81
N PHE A 113 -26.29 10.56 -5.61
CA PHE A 113 -24.90 10.30 -5.25
C PHE A 113 -23.91 11.18 -6.05
N GLU A 114 -22.72 11.37 -5.47
CA GLU A 114 -21.51 11.89 -6.13
C GLU A 114 -20.71 10.68 -6.63
N GLY A 115 -20.46 10.59 -7.93
CA GLY A 115 -19.87 9.43 -8.61
C GLY A 115 -18.50 9.72 -9.21
N GLN A 116 -17.66 8.70 -9.27
CA GLN A 116 -16.35 8.76 -9.90
C GLN A 116 -16.12 7.51 -10.75
N LEU A 117 -15.67 7.72 -11.99
CA LEU A 117 -15.24 6.67 -12.90
C LEU A 117 -13.74 6.81 -13.12
N THR A 118 -12.97 5.78 -12.78
CA THR A 118 -11.51 5.80 -12.86
C THR A 118 -11.02 4.71 -13.80
N ALA A 119 -10.05 5.03 -14.66
CA ALA A 119 -9.22 4.05 -15.33
C ALA A 119 -7.83 4.09 -14.69
N PHE A 120 -7.24 2.93 -14.42
CA PHE A 120 -5.97 2.85 -13.70
C PHE A 120 -5.02 1.78 -14.27
N VAL A 121 -3.73 1.98 -14.00
CA VAL A 121 -2.62 1.03 -14.19
C VAL A 121 -1.79 1.04 -12.92
N GLY A 122 -1.44 -0.13 -12.38
CA GLY A 122 -0.73 -0.26 -11.10
C GLY A 122 -1.69 -0.58 -9.94
N SER A 123 -1.26 -0.33 -8.71
CA SER A 123 -2.06 -0.52 -7.48
C SER A 123 -3.00 0.65 -7.27
N PHE A 124 -4.31 0.40 -7.22
CA PHE A 124 -5.33 1.44 -7.11
C PHE A 124 -6.27 1.21 -5.94
N GLU A 125 -6.25 2.11 -4.96
CA GLU A 125 -7.15 2.10 -3.79
C GLU A 125 -7.20 0.75 -3.04
N SER A 126 -6.09 0.02 -3.01
CA SER A 126 -6.03 -1.35 -2.50
C SER A 126 -6.62 -1.50 -1.08
N PRO A 127 -7.44 -2.54 -0.81
CA PRO A 127 -8.04 -2.78 0.49
C PRO A 127 -6.99 -2.98 1.59
N GLY A 128 -7.21 -2.33 2.73
CA GLY A 128 -6.29 -2.27 3.87
C GLY A 128 -5.71 -0.87 4.06
N THR A 129 -5.74 -0.05 2.99
CA THR A 129 -5.37 1.36 3.04
C THR A 129 -6.56 2.24 3.43
N ASP A 130 -6.29 3.48 3.86
CA ASP A 130 -7.32 4.48 4.16
C ASP A 130 -7.69 5.38 2.96
N ILE A 131 -7.19 5.07 1.75
CA ILE A 131 -7.38 5.89 0.54
C ILE A 131 -8.86 6.05 0.20
N PHE A 132 -9.59 4.94 0.11
CA PHE A 132 -11.02 4.96 -0.23
C PHE A 132 -11.83 5.78 0.78
N GLY A 133 -11.59 5.55 2.08
CA GLY A 133 -12.23 6.31 3.15
C GLY A 133 -11.91 7.81 3.09
N LYS A 134 -10.65 8.18 2.84
CA LYS A 134 -10.24 9.59 2.70
C LYS A 134 -10.92 10.24 1.52
N LYS A 135 -10.92 9.56 0.36
CA LYS A 135 -11.42 10.07 -0.91
C LYS A 135 -12.94 10.27 -0.91
N TYR A 136 -13.71 9.29 -0.44
CA TYR A 136 -15.18 9.35 -0.51
C TYR A 136 -15.85 9.81 0.79
N LEU A 137 -15.23 9.56 1.95
CA LEU A 137 -15.83 9.86 3.26
C LEU A 137 -15.10 10.97 4.04
N GLY A 138 -13.95 11.46 3.55
CA GLY A 138 -13.21 12.55 4.18
C GLY A 138 -12.65 12.20 5.56
N ILE A 139 -12.41 10.92 5.83
CA ILE A 139 -11.78 10.50 7.09
C ILE A 139 -10.34 11.00 7.16
N GLN A 140 -9.82 11.18 8.37
CA GLN A 140 -8.39 11.40 8.58
C GLN A 140 -7.61 10.08 8.53
N ASN A 141 -6.28 10.14 8.55
CA ASN A 141 -5.45 8.94 8.62
C ASN A 141 -5.84 8.11 9.86
N ILE A 142 -6.23 6.86 9.63
CA ILE A 142 -6.61 5.92 10.68
C ILE A 142 -5.65 4.74 10.79
N ILE A 143 -4.85 4.49 9.75
CA ILE A 143 -3.91 3.37 9.70
C ILE A 143 -2.77 3.60 10.70
N PRO A 144 -2.43 2.60 11.51
CA PRO A 144 -1.27 2.65 12.40
C PRO A 144 0.03 2.99 11.66
N PRO A 145 0.94 3.78 12.25
CA PRO A 145 2.26 4.02 11.66
C PRO A 145 3.06 2.72 11.39
N ILE A 146 2.86 1.70 12.22
CA ILE A 146 3.58 0.42 12.12
C ILE A 146 3.24 -0.39 10.84
N LEU A 147 2.15 -0.03 10.15
CA LEU A 147 1.72 -0.67 8.89
C LEU A 147 2.16 0.13 7.64
N TYR A 148 2.93 1.19 7.80
CA TYR A 148 3.52 1.91 6.67
C TYR A 148 4.90 1.34 6.35
N PRO A 149 5.16 0.94 5.09
CA PRO A 149 6.50 0.66 4.61
C PRO A 149 7.43 1.88 4.73
N GLU A 150 8.74 1.63 4.85
CA GLU A 150 9.78 2.69 4.92
C GLU A 150 9.76 3.66 3.72
N THR A 151 9.24 3.19 2.59
CA THR A 151 9.37 3.81 1.27
C THR A 151 8.03 4.19 0.64
N ALA A 152 6.92 3.87 1.29
CA ALA A 152 5.60 3.99 0.70
C ALA A 152 4.82 5.20 1.21
N LEU A 153 4.04 5.79 0.31
CA LEU A 153 3.05 6.83 0.64
C LEU A 153 1.79 6.27 1.30
N GLU A 154 1.60 4.96 1.23
CA GLU A 154 0.42 4.24 1.65
C GLU A 154 0.84 3.06 2.51
N SER A 155 -0.06 2.63 3.38
CA SER A 155 0.16 1.45 4.19
C SER A 155 0.16 0.17 3.36
N ILE A 156 0.67 -0.92 3.92
CA ILE A 156 0.52 -2.22 3.29
C ILE A 156 -0.97 -2.56 3.11
N PRO A 157 -1.40 -3.01 1.91
CA PRO A 157 -2.73 -3.52 1.72
C PRO A 157 -2.85 -4.95 2.27
N ILE A 158 -4.07 -5.39 2.56
CA ILE A 158 -4.34 -6.82 2.83
C ILE A 158 -4.16 -7.63 1.55
N TYR A 159 -4.73 -7.12 0.45
CA TYR A 159 -4.50 -7.60 -0.90
C TYR A 159 -4.53 -6.42 -1.86
N SER A 160 -3.83 -6.55 -2.98
CA SER A 160 -3.66 -5.46 -3.93
C SER A 160 -4.71 -5.50 -5.04
N ILE A 161 -5.38 -4.37 -5.28
CA ILE A 161 -6.08 -4.12 -6.55
C ILE A 161 -5.02 -3.59 -7.51
N GLU A 162 -4.25 -4.51 -8.07
CA GLU A 162 -3.11 -4.21 -8.94
C GLU A 162 -3.37 -4.73 -10.35
N GLY A 163 -3.03 -3.94 -11.36
CA GLY A 163 -3.14 -4.34 -12.76
C GLY A 163 -3.61 -3.21 -13.66
N ILE A 164 -4.40 -3.54 -14.69
CA ILE A 164 -5.04 -2.58 -15.58
C ILE A 164 -6.55 -2.73 -15.43
N GLY A 165 -7.24 -1.65 -15.10
CA GLY A 165 -8.64 -1.76 -14.74
C GLY A 165 -9.48 -0.49 -14.83
N LEU A 166 -10.75 -0.68 -14.51
CA LEU A 166 -11.75 0.36 -14.31
C LEU A 166 -12.31 0.26 -12.90
N ALA A 167 -12.54 1.41 -12.28
CA ALA A 167 -13.20 1.52 -11.00
C ALA A 167 -14.39 2.48 -11.09
N PHE A 168 -15.44 2.17 -10.34
CA PHE A 168 -16.58 3.05 -10.11
C PHE A 168 -16.76 3.23 -8.62
N GLY A 169 -16.65 4.46 -8.14
CA GLY A 169 -16.93 4.82 -6.75
C GLY A 169 -18.12 5.76 -6.66
N ALA A 170 -18.93 5.60 -5.61
CA ALA A 170 -20.07 6.45 -5.34
C ALA A 170 -20.15 6.80 -3.85
N LYS A 171 -20.41 8.06 -3.56
CA LYS A 171 -20.68 8.59 -2.22
C LYS A 171 -22.13 9.07 -2.16
N PHE A 172 -22.85 8.65 -1.14
CA PHE A 172 -24.25 8.99 -0.95
C PHE A 172 -24.42 10.18 0.01
N SER A 173 -25.64 10.71 0.13
CA SER A 173 -25.93 11.77 1.12
C SER A 173 -25.80 11.28 2.57
N SER A 174 -26.02 9.99 2.81
CA SER A 174 -25.60 9.33 4.05
C SER A 174 -24.08 9.12 3.99
N PRO A 175 -23.33 9.17 5.12
CA PRO A 175 -21.88 8.96 5.16
C PRO A 175 -21.48 7.50 4.85
N ILE A 176 -21.81 7.07 3.64
CA ILE A 176 -21.65 5.74 3.07
C ILE A 176 -21.06 5.94 1.68
N ALA A 177 -20.07 5.11 1.34
CA ALA A 177 -19.48 5.04 0.03
C ALA A 177 -19.46 3.59 -0.45
N THR A 178 -19.55 3.40 -1.76
CA THR A 178 -19.45 2.09 -2.41
C THR A 178 -18.46 2.13 -3.55
N GLY A 179 -17.72 1.05 -3.76
CA GLY A 179 -16.77 0.87 -4.85
C GLY A 179 -17.07 -0.40 -5.63
N LEU A 180 -16.82 -0.37 -6.93
CA LEU A 180 -16.79 -1.54 -7.82
C LEU A 180 -15.52 -1.43 -8.65
N TYR A 181 -14.73 -2.50 -8.69
CA TYR A 181 -13.48 -2.56 -9.44
C TYR A 181 -13.53 -3.77 -10.37
N VAL A 182 -13.06 -3.58 -11.60
CA VAL A 182 -12.86 -4.66 -12.56
C VAL A 182 -11.50 -4.45 -13.20
N TYR A 183 -10.61 -5.42 -13.06
CA TYR A 183 -9.22 -5.29 -13.48
C TYR A 183 -8.64 -6.62 -13.92
N TYR A 184 -7.53 -6.50 -14.63
CA TYR A 184 -6.75 -7.61 -15.17
C TYR A 184 -5.32 -7.50 -14.67
N ASN A 185 -4.75 -8.62 -14.23
CA ASN A 185 -3.35 -8.74 -13.84
C ASN A 185 -2.75 -10.09 -14.24
N ASP A 186 -1.42 -10.09 -14.27
CA ASP A 186 -0.57 -11.25 -14.52
C ASP A 186 0.12 -11.59 -13.19
N VAL A 187 0.01 -12.84 -12.74
CA VAL A 187 0.71 -13.36 -11.56
C VAL A 187 1.74 -14.37 -12.03
N VAL A 188 2.99 -14.19 -11.62
CA VAL A 188 4.06 -15.15 -11.90
C VAL A 188 4.08 -16.15 -10.74
N GLU A 189 3.64 -17.38 -10.99
CA GLU A 189 3.70 -18.43 -9.98
C GLU A 189 5.12 -19.00 -9.88
N SER A 190 5.83 -18.61 -8.83
CA SER A 190 7.09 -19.20 -8.34
C SER A 190 8.30 -19.15 -9.30
N THR A 191 9.48 -19.09 -8.71
CA THR A 191 10.78 -18.91 -9.39
C THR A 191 11.23 -20.10 -10.27
N ASP A 192 10.53 -21.24 -10.20
CA ASP A 192 10.90 -22.48 -10.90
C ASP A 192 10.01 -22.82 -12.11
N SER A 193 8.92 -22.10 -12.32
CA SER A 193 8.03 -22.21 -13.49
C SER A 193 7.83 -20.86 -14.16
N ASP A 194 8.23 -20.71 -15.43
CA ASP A 194 7.95 -19.52 -16.27
C ASP A 194 6.44 -19.37 -16.61
N GLU A 195 5.55 -20.02 -15.87
CA GLU A 195 4.11 -20.01 -16.13
C GLU A 195 3.51 -18.75 -15.51
N THR A 196 3.07 -17.83 -16.38
CA THR A 196 2.36 -16.62 -15.98
C THR A 196 0.87 -16.89 -16.05
N GLU A 197 0.22 -16.97 -14.90
CA GLU A 197 -1.23 -17.04 -14.83
C GLU A 197 -1.86 -15.66 -14.97
N LYS A 198 -3.03 -15.63 -15.58
CA LYS A 198 -3.75 -14.41 -15.92
C LYS A 198 -5.07 -14.39 -15.20
N TYR A 199 -5.39 -13.26 -14.60
CA TYR A 199 -6.58 -13.12 -13.77
C TYR A 199 -7.46 -11.97 -14.25
N VAL A 200 -8.76 -12.20 -14.24
CA VAL A 200 -9.76 -11.13 -14.25
C VAL A 200 -10.37 -11.05 -12.85
N ASN A 201 -10.33 -9.87 -12.26
CA ASN A 201 -10.77 -9.65 -10.90
C ASN A 201 -12.00 -8.74 -10.88
N ILE A 202 -12.90 -9.02 -9.93
CA ILE A 202 -14.06 -8.19 -9.66
C ILE A 202 -14.16 -7.99 -8.16
N ASP A 203 -14.11 -6.73 -7.73
CA ASP A 203 -14.14 -6.35 -6.32
C ASP A 203 -15.28 -5.39 -6.03
N THR A 204 -15.95 -5.60 -4.91
CA THR A 204 -17.02 -4.74 -4.40
C THR A 204 -16.67 -4.25 -3.00
N ARG A 205 -16.87 -2.95 -2.77
CA ARG A 205 -16.49 -2.29 -1.52
C ARG A 205 -17.63 -1.47 -0.96
N ILE A 206 -17.75 -1.45 0.36
CA ILE A 206 -18.66 -0.58 1.09
C ILE A 206 -17.95 -0.03 2.32
N ALA A 207 -17.98 1.30 2.48
CA ALA A 207 -17.47 1.97 3.66
C ALA A 207 -18.54 2.87 4.29
N LYS A 208 -18.44 3.07 5.60
CA LYS A 208 -19.32 3.94 6.36
C LYS A 208 -18.56 4.62 7.48
N VAL A 209 -18.85 5.91 7.68
CA VAL A 209 -18.34 6.68 8.82
C VAL A 209 -19.48 7.24 9.67
N SER A 210 -19.23 7.33 10.97
CA SER A 210 -20.04 8.00 11.97
C SER A 210 -19.12 8.52 13.08
N ASP A 211 -19.66 9.28 14.03
CA ASP A 211 -18.88 10.01 15.03
C ASP A 211 -17.85 9.18 15.82
N ASN A 212 -18.13 7.90 16.08
CA ASN A 212 -17.26 7.02 16.87
C ASN A 212 -16.96 5.69 16.18
N PHE A 213 -17.23 5.61 14.86
CA PHE A 213 -17.11 4.36 14.15
C PHE A 213 -16.83 4.58 12.67
N PHE A 214 -15.80 3.91 12.19
CA PHE A 214 -15.51 3.75 10.77
C PHE A 214 -15.47 2.24 10.46
N ILE A 215 -16.05 1.86 9.33
CA ILE A 215 -15.88 0.53 8.76
C ILE A 215 -15.68 0.66 7.26
N ASP A 216 -14.80 -0.18 6.75
CA ASP A 216 -14.57 -0.46 5.36
C ASP A 216 -14.61 -1.96 5.18
N PHE A 217 -15.31 -2.43 4.16
CA PHE A 217 -15.43 -3.84 3.84
C PHE A 217 -15.29 -4.00 2.33
N CYS A 218 -14.40 -4.89 1.91
CA CYS A 218 -14.19 -5.24 0.52
C CYS A 218 -14.29 -6.75 0.33
N LEU A 219 -14.97 -7.18 -0.73
CA LEU A 219 -15.09 -8.57 -1.15
C LEU A 219 -14.85 -8.63 -2.65
N GLY A 220 -13.96 -9.50 -3.07
CA GLY A 220 -13.68 -9.71 -4.47
C GLY A 220 -13.45 -11.16 -4.83
N THR A 221 -13.35 -11.37 -6.13
CA THR A 221 -13.19 -12.68 -6.74
C THR A 221 -12.21 -12.58 -7.90
N SER A 222 -11.30 -13.55 -8.01
CA SER A 222 -10.34 -13.66 -9.10
C SER A 222 -10.68 -14.86 -9.97
N PHE A 223 -10.68 -14.65 -11.28
CA PHE A 223 -10.94 -15.68 -12.28
C PHE A 223 -9.65 -15.92 -13.07
N PRO A 224 -8.92 -17.02 -12.79
CA PRO A 224 -7.79 -17.41 -13.62
C PRO A 224 -8.27 -17.77 -15.02
N PHE A 225 -7.42 -17.60 -16.03
CA PHE A 225 -7.67 -18.15 -17.37
C PHE A 225 -6.38 -18.41 -18.13
N GLU A 226 -6.30 -19.59 -18.73
CA GLU A 226 -5.20 -19.94 -19.63
C GLU A 226 -5.53 -19.49 -21.06
N THR A 227 -4.55 -18.90 -21.73
CA THR A 227 -4.65 -18.52 -23.15
C THR A 227 -4.13 -19.59 -24.12
N GLU A 228 -4.00 -20.85 -23.68
CA GLU A 228 -3.62 -21.93 -24.59
C GLU A 228 -4.80 -22.35 -25.49
N VAL A 229 -4.74 -21.93 -26.75
CA VAL A 229 -5.66 -22.40 -27.79
C VAL A 229 -5.16 -23.74 -28.32
N VAL A 230 -5.54 -24.83 -27.65
CA VAL A 230 -5.43 -26.18 -28.21
C VAL A 230 -6.79 -26.54 -28.81
N ASP A 231 -6.82 -26.88 -30.10
CA ASP A 231 -8.03 -27.35 -30.81
C ASP A 231 -9.27 -26.44 -30.79
N ASN A 232 -9.09 -25.12 -30.78
CA ASN A 232 -10.18 -24.15 -30.96
C ASN A 232 -11.19 -24.12 -29.78
N GLU A 233 -10.80 -24.66 -28.62
CA GLU A 233 -11.56 -24.65 -27.37
C GLU A 233 -10.90 -23.69 -26.38
N LEU A 234 -11.71 -22.84 -25.75
CA LEU A 234 -11.30 -21.93 -24.69
C LEU A 234 -11.41 -22.67 -23.36
N TYR A 235 -10.29 -22.94 -22.70
CA TYR A 235 -10.29 -23.46 -21.34
C TYR A 235 -10.61 -22.31 -20.37
N ILE A 236 -11.80 -22.36 -19.78
CA ILE A 236 -12.25 -21.44 -18.72
C ILE A 236 -11.96 -22.17 -17.40
N SER A 237 -11.33 -21.46 -16.46
CA SER A 237 -10.70 -21.99 -15.24
C SER A 237 -11.48 -23.06 -14.46
N THR A 238 -10.69 -23.94 -13.83
CA THR A 238 -11.09 -25.03 -12.94
C THR A 238 -11.31 -24.59 -11.48
N HIS A 239 -10.98 -23.35 -11.11
CA HIS A 239 -11.09 -22.82 -9.75
C HIS A 239 -11.45 -21.32 -9.69
N LEU A 240 -11.86 -20.86 -8.51
CA LEU A 240 -12.25 -19.47 -8.21
C LEU A 240 -11.56 -19.03 -6.93
N ASP A 241 -10.89 -17.88 -6.96
CA ASP A 241 -10.26 -17.34 -5.75
C ASP A 241 -11.15 -16.25 -5.15
N LEU A 242 -11.30 -16.30 -3.83
CA LEU A 242 -12.10 -15.36 -3.08
C LEU A 242 -11.20 -14.60 -2.12
N HIS A 243 -11.35 -13.28 -2.09
CA HIS A 243 -10.62 -12.43 -1.17
C HIS A 243 -11.56 -11.44 -0.49
N ALA A 244 -11.31 -11.21 0.79
CA ALA A 244 -12.19 -10.40 1.63
C ALA A 244 -11.40 -9.63 2.66
N MET A 245 -11.86 -8.43 2.99
CA MET A 245 -11.20 -7.53 3.93
C MET A 245 -12.22 -6.76 4.73
N THR A 246 -11.86 -6.44 5.97
CA THR A 246 -12.45 -5.35 6.73
C THR A 246 -11.38 -4.51 7.42
N THR A 247 -11.56 -3.18 7.38
CA THR A 247 -10.85 -2.22 8.24
C THR A 247 -11.87 -1.48 9.09
N MET A 248 -11.63 -1.38 10.38
CA MET A 248 -12.57 -0.82 11.35
C MET A 248 -11.85 0.04 12.39
N VAL A 249 -12.47 1.15 12.75
CA VAL A 249 -12.09 1.93 13.93
C VAL A 249 -13.30 2.07 14.83
N ILE A 250 -13.16 1.69 16.10
CA ILE A 250 -14.19 1.82 17.11
C ILE A 250 -13.71 2.76 18.21
N GLY A 251 -14.51 3.76 18.55
CA GLY A 251 -14.23 4.69 19.64
C GLY A 251 -13.93 6.13 19.16
N GLY A 252 -13.77 7.02 20.14
CA GLY A 252 -13.63 8.45 19.90
C GLY A 252 -12.17 8.91 19.92
N ASN A 253 -11.75 9.57 18.84
CA ASN A 253 -10.52 10.37 18.82
C ASN A 253 -10.68 11.59 19.76
N PRO A 254 -9.71 11.94 20.63
CA PRO A 254 -8.33 11.45 20.67
C PRO A 254 -8.02 10.41 21.75
N TYR A 255 -8.89 10.19 22.72
CA TYR A 255 -8.44 9.59 23.99
C TYR A 255 -8.35 8.06 23.97
N THR A 256 -9.29 7.37 23.34
CA THR A 256 -9.27 5.90 23.29
C THR A 256 -10.06 5.41 22.08
N ASN A 257 -9.41 4.61 21.24
CA ASN A 257 -10.05 3.91 20.15
C ASN A 257 -9.36 2.55 19.91
N MET A 258 -9.96 1.73 19.06
CA MET A 258 -9.45 0.43 18.67
C MET A 258 -9.46 0.36 17.16
N PHE A 259 -8.30 0.13 16.57
CA PHE A 259 -8.14 -0.15 15.16
C PHE A 259 -8.13 -1.66 14.95
N ILE A 260 -8.85 -2.13 13.94
CA ILE A 260 -8.93 -3.53 13.55
C ILE A 260 -8.79 -3.58 12.04
N GLN A 261 -7.96 -4.48 11.55
CA GLN A 261 -7.88 -4.82 10.15
C GLN A 261 -7.80 -6.34 10.05
N ALA A 262 -8.65 -6.95 9.25
CA ALA A 262 -8.67 -8.39 9.08
C ALA A 262 -9.10 -8.76 7.66
N GLY A 263 -8.52 -9.81 7.09
CA GLY A 263 -8.91 -10.28 5.78
C GLY A 263 -8.18 -11.53 5.34
N LEU A 264 -8.62 -12.01 4.18
CA LEU A 264 -8.08 -13.14 3.44
C LEU A 264 -7.69 -12.63 2.05
N SER A 265 -6.43 -12.82 1.66
CA SER A 265 -5.91 -12.42 0.35
C SER A 265 -6.18 -13.46 -0.73
N ASP A 266 -6.25 -14.74 -0.36
CA ASP A 266 -6.55 -15.83 -1.28
C ASP A 266 -7.36 -16.92 -0.55
N PHE A 267 -8.38 -17.42 -1.22
CA PHE A 267 -9.16 -18.58 -0.78
C PHE A 267 -9.68 -19.27 -2.04
N GLN A 268 -8.94 -20.29 -2.46
CA GLN A 268 -9.25 -21.07 -3.65
C GLN A 268 -10.42 -22.02 -3.39
N VAL A 269 -11.49 -21.86 -4.15
CA VAL A 269 -12.65 -22.76 -4.15
C VAL A 269 -12.55 -23.69 -5.35
N GLN A 270 -12.22 -24.96 -5.09
CA GLN A 270 -12.22 -26.00 -6.13
C GLN A 270 -13.54 -26.79 -6.13
N PRO A 271 -14.07 -27.18 -7.31
CA PRO A 271 -15.28 -27.98 -7.41
C PRO A 271 -15.13 -29.44 -6.95
N THR A 272 -13.91 -29.89 -6.63
CA THR A 272 -13.60 -31.27 -6.20
C THR A 272 -13.21 -31.30 -4.72
N ILE A 273 -13.94 -32.12 -3.95
CA ILE A 273 -14.13 -32.10 -2.49
C ILE A 273 -12.87 -32.33 -1.62
N ASP A 274 -11.69 -32.56 -2.17
CA ASP A 274 -10.64 -33.21 -1.39
C ASP A 274 -9.59 -32.32 -0.72
N ASP A 275 -9.43 -31.02 -1.00
CA ASP A 275 -8.59 -30.13 -0.17
C ASP A 275 -8.94 -28.63 -0.40
N ASP A 276 -9.82 -28.06 0.43
CA ASP A 276 -9.88 -26.59 0.60
C ASP A 276 -8.66 -26.20 1.45
N TYR A 277 -7.68 -25.52 0.86
CA TYR A 277 -6.47 -25.06 1.56
C TYR A 277 -6.59 -23.58 1.91
N ILE A 278 -6.50 -23.25 3.20
CA ILE A 278 -6.27 -21.88 3.69
C ILE A 278 -4.88 -21.91 4.32
N SER A 279 -3.91 -21.19 3.74
CA SER A 279 -2.63 -20.96 4.43
C SER A 279 -2.80 -19.87 5.48
N LEU A 280 -1.94 -19.91 6.50
CA LEU A 280 -1.76 -18.76 7.38
C LEU A 280 -1.15 -17.56 6.64
N ASP A 281 -0.48 -17.78 5.51
CA ASP A 281 0.05 -16.72 4.64
C ASP A 281 -1.06 -15.96 3.91
N ASP A 282 -2.27 -16.50 3.85
CA ASP A 282 -3.42 -15.82 3.26
C ASP A 282 -4.17 -14.95 4.28
N ILE A 283 -3.82 -15.08 5.56
CA ILE A 283 -4.54 -14.45 6.68
C ILE A 283 -3.81 -13.18 7.12
N PHE A 284 -4.51 -12.05 6.97
CA PHE A 284 -4.11 -10.78 7.57
C PHE A 284 -4.99 -10.48 8.77
N ILE A 285 -4.41 -10.30 9.95
CA ILE A 285 -5.09 -9.84 11.17
C ILE A 285 -4.20 -8.80 11.86
N PHE A 286 -4.78 -7.67 12.18
CA PHE A 286 -4.13 -6.62 12.95
C PHE A 286 -5.14 -5.99 13.91
N LEU A 287 -4.80 -5.95 15.19
CA LEU A 287 -5.61 -5.38 16.25
C LEU A 287 -4.77 -4.40 17.06
N GLU A 288 -5.26 -3.17 17.22
CA GLU A 288 -4.53 -2.13 17.92
C GLU A 288 -5.45 -1.25 18.78
N PRO A 289 -5.60 -1.55 20.07
CA PRO A 289 -6.05 -0.57 21.06
C PRO A 289 -5.08 0.62 21.15
N ARG A 290 -5.66 1.83 21.08
CA ARG A 290 -4.96 3.12 21.17
C ARG A 290 -5.43 3.92 22.36
N PHE A 291 -4.49 4.56 23.03
CA PHE A 291 -4.72 5.43 24.18
C PHE A 291 -3.96 6.73 24.01
N ALA A 292 -4.57 7.85 24.34
CA ALA A 292 -3.87 9.14 24.37
C ALA A 292 -4.00 9.81 25.74
N THR A 293 -2.90 10.40 26.16
CA THR A 293 -2.83 11.33 27.28
C THR A 293 -2.62 12.75 26.74
N LYS A 294 -2.46 13.74 27.62
CA LYS A 294 -2.17 15.12 27.19
C LYS A 294 -0.82 15.30 26.50
N SER A 295 0.08 14.33 26.60
CA SER A 295 1.47 14.48 26.13
C SER A 295 1.96 13.30 25.29
N LEU A 296 1.33 12.13 25.41
CA LEU A 296 1.78 10.88 24.78
C LEU A 296 0.59 10.11 24.21
N HIS A 297 0.83 9.47 23.07
CA HIS A 297 0.00 8.44 22.47
C HIS A 297 0.66 7.07 22.71
N TYR A 298 -0.16 6.07 22.97
CA TYR A 298 0.22 4.68 23.16
C TYR A 298 -0.61 3.82 22.24
N SER A 299 0.01 2.88 21.55
CA SER A 299 -0.68 1.81 20.83
C SER A 299 -0.06 0.47 21.21
N PHE A 300 -0.92 -0.52 21.41
CA PHE A 300 -0.49 -1.90 21.59
C PHE A 300 -1.09 -2.70 20.45
N SER A 301 -0.23 -3.32 19.64
CA SER A 301 -0.61 -4.01 18.42
C SER A 301 -0.43 -5.51 18.59
N LEU A 302 -1.40 -6.28 18.12
CA LEU A 302 -1.33 -7.73 17.94
C LEU A 302 -1.52 -8.00 16.45
N PHE A 303 -0.66 -8.82 15.86
CA PHE A 303 -0.67 -9.00 14.41
C PHE A 303 -0.33 -10.43 13.97
N CYS A 304 -0.92 -10.79 12.84
CA CYS A 304 -0.64 -11.93 11.99
C CYS A 304 -0.67 -11.39 10.57
N ILE A 305 0.49 -11.17 9.97
CA ILE A 305 0.64 -10.51 8.67
C ILE A 305 1.39 -11.50 7.76
N PRO A 306 0.99 -11.66 6.49
CA PRO A 306 1.72 -12.48 5.53
C PRO A 306 3.20 -12.10 5.42
N GLU A 307 4.10 -13.10 5.28
CA GLU A 307 5.55 -12.89 5.30
C GLU A 307 6.00 -11.89 4.22
N ASP A 308 5.46 -12.02 3.00
CA ASP A 308 5.74 -11.14 1.85
C ASP A 308 5.45 -9.65 2.13
N LYS A 309 4.51 -9.37 3.03
CA LYS A 309 4.19 -7.98 3.44
C LYS A 309 5.13 -7.49 4.53
N THR A 310 5.55 -8.36 5.46
CA THR A 310 6.40 -7.96 6.59
C THR A 310 7.79 -7.51 6.16
N GLU A 311 8.33 -8.06 5.06
CA GLU A 311 9.63 -7.67 4.51
C GLU A 311 9.73 -6.17 4.16
N THR A 312 8.60 -5.51 3.93
CA THR A 312 8.55 -4.09 3.57
C THR A 312 8.36 -3.14 4.76
N LEU A 313 8.06 -3.68 5.95
CA LEU A 313 7.71 -2.90 7.13
C LEU A 313 8.95 -2.52 7.95
N GLU A 314 8.96 -1.29 8.46
CA GLU A 314 10.07 -0.76 9.27
C GLU A 314 10.14 -1.43 10.67
N TYR A 315 9.00 -1.77 11.25
CA TYR A 315 8.87 -2.07 12.68
C TYR A 315 8.44 -3.52 12.98
N ILE A 316 8.24 -4.34 11.96
CA ILE A 316 7.76 -5.72 12.06
C ILE A 316 8.58 -6.57 11.10
N ASP A 317 9.35 -7.50 11.65
CA ASP A 317 10.26 -8.34 10.86
C ASP A 317 9.69 -9.73 10.55
N ASN A 318 8.70 -10.20 11.31
CA ASN A 318 8.08 -11.51 11.08
C ASN A 318 6.56 -11.46 11.20
N SER A 319 5.89 -12.49 10.66
CA SER A 319 4.44 -12.56 10.51
C SER A 319 3.61 -12.41 11.77
N VAL A 320 4.00 -13.08 12.87
CA VAL A 320 3.14 -13.18 14.06
C VAL A 320 3.81 -12.51 15.24
N GLY A 321 3.12 -11.56 15.88
CA GLY A 321 3.75 -10.84 16.97
C GLY A 321 2.91 -9.79 17.64
N THR A 322 3.62 -9.00 18.44
CA THR A 322 3.08 -7.88 19.21
C THR A 322 4.00 -6.69 19.12
N ALA A 323 3.43 -5.48 19.20
CA ALA A 323 4.20 -4.26 19.29
C ALA A 323 3.61 -3.28 20.30
N LEU A 324 4.47 -2.46 20.89
CA LEU A 324 4.12 -1.32 21.71
C LEU A 324 4.77 -0.07 21.12
N SER A 325 3.97 0.89 20.68
CA SER A 325 4.46 2.19 20.23
C SER A 325 4.08 3.28 21.21
N ILE A 326 5.03 4.18 21.47
CA ILE A 326 4.84 5.36 22.31
C ILE A 326 5.32 6.58 21.52
N THR A 327 4.45 7.57 21.36
CA THR A 327 4.74 8.76 20.57
C THR A 327 4.36 10.01 21.34
N SER A 328 5.20 11.05 21.30
CA SER A 328 4.85 12.34 21.88
C SER A 328 3.78 13.06 21.07
N ASN A 329 3.04 13.95 21.72
CA ASN A 329 2.30 14.99 21.01
C ASN A 329 3.29 15.89 20.26
N PRO A 330 2.86 16.54 19.15
CA PRO A 330 3.70 17.48 18.44
C PRO A 330 4.22 18.57 19.38
N MET A 331 5.52 18.82 19.33
CA MET A 331 6.20 19.82 20.14
C MET A 331 7.23 20.57 19.31
N LEU A 332 7.65 21.75 19.79
CA LEU A 332 8.66 22.53 19.10
C LEU A 332 10.07 21.93 19.35
N LEU A 333 10.68 21.37 18.31
CA LEU A 333 12.02 20.80 18.30
C LEU A 333 12.86 21.54 17.25
N PHE A 334 14.00 22.12 17.66
CA PHE A 334 14.91 22.82 16.75
C PHE A 334 14.23 23.88 15.85
N ASN A 335 13.29 24.64 16.41
CA ASN A 335 12.44 25.62 15.71
C ASN A 335 11.50 25.03 14.63
N SER A 336 11.26 23.72 14.66
CA SER A 336 10.31 23.01 13.80
C SER A 336 9.31 22.25 14.67
N GLU A 337 8.12 21.96 14.17
CA GLU A 337 7.19 21.08 14.87
C GLU A 337 7.66 19.64 14.69
N GLY A 338 7.70 18.84 15.75
CA GLY A 338 8.18 17.46 15.66
C GLY A 338 7.64 16.55 16.74
N THR A 339 7.81 15.25 16.52
CA THR A 339 7.42 14.18 17.44
C THR A 339 8.61 13.27 17.71
N ILE A 340 8.71 12.81 18.95
CA ILE A 340 9.69 11.80 19.36
C ILE A 340 8.90 10.59 19.80
N GLY A 341 9.32 9.41 19.39
CA GLY A 341 8.68 8.18 19.78
C GLY A 341 9.61 6.99 19.76
N GLY A 342 9.03 5.83 19.98
CA GLY A 342 9.69 4.57 19.76
C GLY A 342 8.69 3.42 19.72
N THR A 343 9.03 2.40 18.95
CA THR A 343 8.32 1.13 18.89
C THR A 343 9.19 0.02 19.46
N ILE A 344 8.58 -0.89 20.21
CA ILE A 344 9.19 -2.15 20.62
C ILE A 344 8.32 -3.25 20.03
N SER A 345 8.90 -4.13 19.22
CA SER A 345 8.20 -5.26 18.62
C SER A 345 8.87 -6.58 19.02
N ALA A 346 8.03 -7.60 19.15
CA ALA A 346 8.45 -8.98 19.34
C ALA A 346 7.63 -9.83 18.38
N SER A 347 8.30 -10.52 17.46
CA SER A 347 7.67 -11.29 16.39
C SER A 347 8.36 -12.64 16.18
N VAL A 348 7.64 -13.59 15.59
CA VAL A 348 8.13 -14.90 15.19
C VAL A 348 7.68 -15.21 13.77
N PRO A 349 8.43 -16.04 13.01
CA PRO A 349 8.03 -16.53 11.71
C PRO A 349 6.66 -17.23 11.75
N ASN A 350 6.04 -17.44 10.59
CA ASN A 350 4.75 -18.10 10.54
C ASN A 350 4.84 -19.52 11.17
N PRO A 351 4.08 -19.81 12.25
CA PRO A 351 4.16 -21.10 12.94
C PRO A 351 3.65 -22.29 12.11
N ALA A 352 3.03 -22.04 10.95
CA ALA A 352 2.71 -23.09 9.97
C ALA A 352 3.92 -23.51 9.13
N ILE A 353 4.92 -22.63 8.99
CA ILE A 353 6.14 -22.84 8.18
C ILE A 353 7.29 -23.31 9.09
N GLU A 354 7.45 -22.65 10.24
CA GLU A 354 8.51 -22.97 11.21
C GLU A 354 7.95 -23.18 12.62
N ASP A 355 8.35 -24.26 13.29
CA ASP A 355 7.92 -24.55 14.65
C ASP A 355 8.30 -23.42 15.61
N TYR A 356 7.38 -23.06 16.51
CA TYR A 356 7.65 -22.04 17.53
C TYR A 356 8.87 -22.41 18.38
N SER A 357 9.88 -21.53 18.34
CA SER A 357 11.07 -21.59 19.19
C SER A 357 11.34 -20.24 19.82
N VAL A 358 11.81 -20.25 21.08
CA VAL A 358 12.27 -19.03 21.77
C VAL A 358 13.49 -18.43 21.07
N GLU A 359 14.27 -19.26 20.37
CA GLU A 359 15.43 -18.83 19.58
C GLU A 359 15.01 -18.06 18.31
N ASN A 360 13.78 -18.24 17.85
CA ASN A 360 13.24 -17.59 16.64
C ASN A 360 12.45 -16.31 16.96
N ILE A 361 12.46 -15.87 18.24
CA ILE A 361 11.86 -14.60 18.61
C ILE A 361 12.78 -13.49 18.14
N ASP A 362 12.29 -12.73 17.17
CA ASP A 362 12.90 -11.48 16.83
C ASP A 362 12.36 -10.37 17.72
N PHE A 363 13.28 -9.64 18.33
CA PHE A 363 12.97 -8.51 19.19
C PHE A 363 13.68 -7.28 18.66
N GLN A 364 12.90 -6.24 18.42
CA GLN A 364 13.36 -4.99 17.81
C GLN A 364 12.93 -3.81 18.68
N MET A 365 13.82 -2.83 18.82
CA MET A 365 13.52 -1.53 19.41
C MET A 365 13.89 -0.43 18.43
N THR A 366 12.93 0.43 18.12
CA THR A 366 13.10 1.47 17.09
C THR A 366 12.66 2.83 17.64
N PRO A 367 13.51 3.54 18.41
CA PRO A 367 13.33 4.96 18.67
C PRO A 367 13.40 5.77 17.37
N TYR A 368 12.56 6.81 17.28
CA TYR A 368 12.50 7.67 16.11
C TYR A 368 12.23 9.14 16.46
N LEU A 369 12.55 10.01 15.49
CA LEU A 369 12.30 11.44 15.50
C LEU A 369 11.69 11.85 14.16
N ASP A 370 10.53 12.51 14.22
CA ASP A 370 9.92 13.19 13.07
C ASP A 370 10.01 14.71 13.24
N LEU A 371 10.44 15.40 12.19
CA LEU A 371 10.44 16.85 12.11
C LEU A 371 9.62 17.31 10.92
N LYS A 372 8.72 18.28 11.14
CA LYS A 372 7.95 18.98 10.12
C LYS A 372 8.47 20.41 9.99
N ILE A 373 9.04 20.69 8.83
CA ILE A 373 9.55 22.00 8.45
C ILE A 373 8.56 22.61 7.47
N GLN A 374 7.85 23.65 7.90
CA GLN A 374 6.90 24.37 7.06
C GLN A 374 7.51 25.70 6.61
N ASN A 375 7.56 25.93 5.30
CA ASN A 375 7.98 27.21 4.74
C ASN A 375 7.05 27.63 3.59
N ASN A 376 6.10 28.51 3.88
CA ASN A 376 5.05 28.96 2.96
C ASN A 376 4.28 27.78 2.35
N ASN A 377 4.47 27.50 1.06
CA ASN A 377 3.80 26.42 0.32
C ASN A 377 4.61 25.12 0.31
N LEU A 378 5.81 25.11 0.91
CA LEU A 378 6.67 23.93 0.98
C LEU A 378 6.45 23.24 2.33
N HIS A 379 5.98 21.99 2.27
CA HIS A 379 5.85 21.13 3.44
C HIS A 379 6.90 20.04 3.39
N THR A 380 7.82 20.07 4.33
CA THR A 380 8.92 19.12 4.39
C THR A 380 8.83 18.31 5.68
N SER A 381 9.02 17.01 5.59
CA SER A 381 9.17 16.13 6.75
C SER A 381 10.47 15.33 6.69
N LEU A 382 11.15 15.23 7.83
CA LEU A 382 12.32 14.39 8.04
C LEU A 382 11.95 13.33 9.08
N HIS A 383 12.20 12.07 8.76
CA HIS A 383 12.07 10.92 9.65
C HIS A 383 13.46 10.32 9.88
N THR A 384 13.80 10.01 11.12
CA THR A 384 15.02 9.28 11.46
C THR A 384 14.71 8.24 12.50
N SER A 385 15.17 7.02 12.29
CA SER A 385 14.99 5.90 13.21
C SER A 385 16.29 5.10 13.38
N LEU A 386 16.41 4.46 14.54
CA LEU A 386 17.52 3.56 14.86
C LEU A 386 16.93 2.24 15.33
N HIS A 387 17.07 1.20 14.53
CA HIS A 387 16.61 -0.13 14.84
C HIS A 387 17.69 -0.86 15.63
N ILE A 388 17.28 -1.51 16.72
CA ILE A 388 18.17 -2.21 17.63
C ILE A 388 17.65 -3.63 17.78
N TYR A 389 18.46 -4.61 17.40
CA TYR A 389 18.14 -6.05 17.45
C TYR A 389 18.98 -6.78 18.50
N PRO A 390 18.64 -6.67 19.80
CA PRO A 390 19.48 -7.20 20.88
C PRO A 390 19.54 -8.73 20.94
N LEU A 391 18.61 -9.45 20.30
CA LEU A 391 18.57 -10.92 20.31
C LEU A 391 19.09 -11.55 19.01
N ARG A 392 18.99 -10.84 17.87
CA ARG A 392 19.37 -11.36 16.55
C ARG A 392 20.89 -11.46 16.36
N TYR A 393 21.63 -10.50 16.89
CA TYR A 393 23.08 -10.41 16.69
C TYR A 393 23.85 -10.56 17.99
N ASN A 394 25.01 -11.21 17.94
CA ASN A 394 25.88 -11.40 19.10
C ASN A 394 26.88 -10.24 19.33
N ASP A 395 27.12 -9.40 18.32
CA ASP A 395 28.04 -8.26 18.39
C ASP A 395 27.30 -6.92 18.41
N ILE A 396 27.67 -6.05 19.35
CA ILE A 396 27.11 -4.70 19.54
C ILE A 396 27.19 -3.89 18.25
N GLY A 397 28.27 -4.01 17.47
CA GLY A 397 28.42 -3.24 16.22
C GLY A 397 27.40 -3.60 15.14
N THR A 398 26.83 -4.80 15.22
CA THR A 398 25.95 -5.40 14.19
C THR A 398 24.47 -5.34 14.55
N MET A 399 24.16 -4.99 15.80
CA MET A 399 22.79 -4.91 16.32
C MET A 399 22.02 -3.69 15.83
N PHE A 400 22.67 -2.74 15.16
CA PHE A 400 22.09 -1.43 14.82
C PHE A 400 21.80 -1.34 13.33
N LEU A 401 20.59 -0.94 12.95
CA LEU A 401 20.27 -0.50 11.59
C LEU A 401 19.77 0.94 11.66
N TYR A 402 20.23 1.79 10.75
CA TYR A 402 19.90 3.22 10.75
C TYR A 402 19.14 3.60 9.50
N THR A 403 17.96 4.18 9.70
CA THR A 403 17.09 4.62 8.61
C THR A 403 16.86 6.12 8.70
N MET A 404 17.01 6.79 7.56
CA MET A 404 16.72 8.22 7.42
C MET A 404 15.87 8.45 6.18
N GLY A 405 14.65 8.96 6.40
CA GLY A 405 13.69 9.31 5.37
C GLY A 405 13.47 10.81 5.29
N TYR A 406 13.27 11.31 4.09
CA TYR A 406 12.94 12.71 3.84
C TYR A 406 11.83 12.80 2.80
N LYS A 407 10.85 13.67 3.04
CA LYS A 407 9.68 13.88 2.19
C LYS A 407 9.41 15.36 1.99
N ILE A 408 9.11 15.75 0.75
CA ILE A 408 8.66 17.07 0.34
C ILE A 408 7.27 16.95 -0.25
N GLN A 409 6.39 17.86 0.12
CA GLN A 409 5.13 18.11 -0.54
C GLN A 409 5.05 19.58 -0.98
N ILE A 410 4.61 19.78 -2.24
CA ILE A 410 4.46 21.06 -2.93
C ILE A 410 3.02 21.21 -3.40
#